data_AF-A0A821N0H7-F1
#
_entry.id   AF-A0A821N0H7-F1
#
_cell.length_a   1.000
_cell.length_b   1.000
_cell.length_c   1.000
_cell.angle_alpha   90.00
_cell.angle_beta   90.00
_cell.angle_gamma   90.00
#
_symmetry.space_group_name_H-M   'P 1'
#
loop_
_entity.id
_entity.type
_entity.pdbx_description
1 polymer ?
#
loop_
_entity_poly.entity_id
_entity_poly.type
_entity_poly.pdbx_seq_one_letter_code
_entity_poly.pdbx_strand_id
1 'polypeptide(L)'
;QSHLIFPDESGEVLEQECITCQSVLSKSLGPLSEWLSRIEVTYHSGYNMIHFTPIQSLNNISNSSYSINDHHKLNSKFEGTYQQMKILIDKIAKQWRILSITDLVYNHVADDCDLLRNHPEAAYNLINSPHLKPAVLIDSILMQFTCDASKGKLLSKGIKDEIKEHHLPLIRH
;
A
#
# COMPACT_ATOMS: atom_id res chain seq x y z
N GLN A 1 29.38 -12.53 5.24
CA GLN A 1 27.92 -12.39 5.46
C GLN A 1 27.59 -10.91 5.47
N SER A 2 26.38 -10.54 5.08
CA SER A 2 25.85 -9.18 5.26
C SER A 2 25.43 -9.01 6.72
N HIS A 3 26.00 -8.02 7.41
CA HIS A 3 25.70 -7.70 8.81
C HIS A 3 24.88 -6.41 8.89
N LEU A 4 23.95 -6.33 9.86
CA LEU A 4 23.30 -5.07 10.22
C LEU A 4 24.20 -4.36 11.22
N ILE A 5 24.56 -3.11 10.94
CA ILE A 5 25.52 -2.34 11.75
C ILE A 5 24.83 -1.04 12.18
N PHE A 6 24.91 -0.70 13.46
CA PHE A 6 24.43 0.60 13.92
C PHE A 6 25.34 1.71 13.36
N PRO A 7 24.78 2.77 12.77
CA PRO A 7 25.56 3.81 12.08
C PRO A 7 26.17 4.84 13.05
N ASP A 8 26.65 4.37 14.20
CA ASP A 8 27.37 5.16 15.21
C ASP A 8 28.86 4.80 15.24
N GLU A 9 29.63 5.45 16.10
CA GLU A 9 31.08 5.27 16.19
C GLU A 9 31.49 3.89 16.76
N SER A 10 30.55 3.13 17.33
CA SER A 10 30.85 1.82 17.92
C SER A 10 31.12 0.75 16.88
N GLY A 11 30.50 0.86 15.69
CA GLY A 11 30.55 -0.16 14.65
C GLY A 11 29.92 -1.49 15.08
N GLU A 12 29.07 -1.48 16.12
CA GLU A 12 28.46 -2.69 16.67
C GLU A 12 27.49 -3.34 15.68
N VAL A 13 27.58 -4.67 15.59
CA VAL A 13 26.72 -5.51 14.77
C VAL A 13 25.46 -5.87 15.54
N LEU A 14 24.30 -5.63 14.94
CA LEU A 14 23.04 -6.19 15.39
C LEU A 14 22.88 -7.60 14.81
N GLU A 15 23.07 -8.61 15.67
CA GLU A 15 22.84 -10.01 15.30
C GLU A 15 21.38 -10.24 14.90
N GLN A 16 21.16 -11.09 13.90
CA GLN A 16 19.83 -11.29 13.31
C GLN A 16 18.83 -11.87 14.32
N GLU A 17 19.32 -12.75 15.20
CA GLU A 17 18.55 -13.37 16.28
C GLU A 17 18.16 -12.38 17.38
N CYS A 18 18.80 -11.21 17.42
CA CYS A 18 18.52 -10.16 18.40
C CYS A 18 17.54 -9.10 17.89
N ILE A 19 17.03 -9.21 16.65
CA ILE A 19 16.09 -8.23 16.10
C ILE A 19 14.76 -8.26 16.85
N THR A 20 14.38 -7.12 17.40
CA THR A 20 13.05 -6.84 17.94
C THR A 20 12.44 -5.70 17.12
N CYS A 21 11.46 -6.03 16.27
CA CYS A 21 10.91 -5.10 15.30
C CYS A 21 9.47 -4.69 15.64
N GLN A 22 9.21 -3.38 15.65
CA GLN A 22 7.85 -2.84 15.71
C GLN A 22 7.40 -2.37 14.31
N SER A 23 6.28 -2.89 13.83
CA SER A 23 5.65 -2.38 12.62
C SER A 23 4.76 -1.18 12.93
N VAL A 24 4.92 -0.11 12.15
CA VAL A 24 4.13 1.11 12.25
C VAL A 24 3.46 1.42 10.92
N LEU A 25 2.18 1.79 10.99
CA LEU A 25 1.41 2.21 9.84
C LEU A 25 1.76 3.67 9.51
N SER A 26 2.71 3.89 8.59
CA SER A 26 3.29 5.20 8.28
C SER A 26 2.24 6.27 7.99
N LYS A 27 1.16 5.92 7.26
CA LYS A 27 0.04 6.84 6.97
C LYS A 27 -0.71 7.35 8.22
N SER A 28 -0.55 6.70 9.36
CA SER A 28 -1.16 7.08 10.64
C SER A 28 -0.23 7.89 11.54
N LEU A 29 1.04 8.09 11.14
CA LEU A 29 2.00 8.90 11.89
C LEU A 29 1.82 10.41 11.67
N GLY A 30 0.96 10.83 10.73
CA GLY A 30 0.68 12.25 10.48
C GLY A 30 1.88 12.98 9.85
N PRO A 31 1.98 14.31 10.05
CA PRO A 31 3.10 15.11 9.54
C PRO A 31 4.44 14.62 10.09
N LEU A 32 5.49 14.68 9.25
CA LEU A 32 6.82 14.15 9.57
C LEU A 32 7.44 14.79 10.82
N SER A 33 7.07 16.04 11.13
CA SER A 33 7.49 16.76 12.34
C SER A 33 7.05 16.09 13.63
N GLU A 34 5.96 15.31 13.60
CA GLU A 34 5.41 14.62 14.77
C GLU A 34 5.83 13.15 14.87
N TRP A 35 6.51 12.61 13.86
CA TRP A 35 6.83 11.19 13.82
C TRP A 35 7.66 10.77 15.03
N LEU A 36 8.70 11.55 15.37
CA LEU A 36 9.61 11.22 16.46
C LEU A 36 8.89 11.05 17.81
N SER A 37 7.97 11.94 18.17
CA SER A 37 7.22 11.80 19.42
C SER A 37 6.25 10.62 19.38
N ARG A 38 5.62 10.35 18.24
CA ARG A 38 4.67 9.25 18.08
C ARG A 38 5.34 7.87 18.13
N ILE A 39 6.56 7.74 17.64
CA ILE A 39 7.34 6.49 17.67
C ILE A 39 8.26 6.40 18.91
N GLU A 40 8.25 7.37 19.81
CA GLU A 40 9.07 7.36 21.03
C GLU A 40 8.74 6.14 21.91
N VAL A 41 7.49 5.70 21.89
CA VAL A 41 7.05 4.47 22.56
C VAL A 41 7.84 3.24 22.09
N THR A 42 8.26 3.20 20.82
CA THR A 42 9.08 2.11 20.28
C THR A 42 10.43 2.04 20.99
N TYR A 43 11.06 3.19 21.19
CA TYR A 43 12.33 3.31 21.88
C TYR A 43 12.22 2.91 23.35
N HIS A 44 11.26 3.48 24.09
CA HIS A 44 11.07 3.15 25.51
C HIS A 44 10.62 1.72 25.77
N SER A 45 10.07 1.03 24.75
CA SER A 45 9.69 -0.38 24.84
C SER A 45 10.84 -1.35 24.53
N GLY A 46 12.03 -0.86 24.16
CA GLY A 46 13.22 -1.69 23.92
C GLY A 46 13.27 -2.38 22.55
N TYR A 47 12.51 -1.91 21.56
CA TYR A 47 12.67 -2.37 20.18
C TYR A 47 13.97 -1.81 19.58
N ASN A 48 14.65 -2.58 18.72
CA ASN A 48 15.86 -2.16 18.02
C ASN A 48 15.67 -2.01 16.49
N MET A 49 14.44 -2.21 16.00
CA MET A 49 14.08 -1.97 14.61
C MET A 49 12.65 -1.44 14.47
N ILE A 50 12.45 -0.50 13.55
CA ILE A 50 11.12 -0.05 13.11
C ILE A 50 10.89 -0.52 11.68
N HIS A 51 9.73 -1.16 11.45
CA HIS A 51 9.23 -1.42 10.13
C HIS A 51 8.16 -0.39 9.77
N PHE A 52 8.47 0.47 8.80
CA PHE A 52 7.52 1.42 8.23
C PHE A 52 6.79 0.77 7.06
N THR A 53 5.46 0.68 7.10
CA THR A 53 4.68 0.40 5.88
C THR A 53 5.01 1.44 4.79
N PRO A 54 4.73 1.21 3.50
CA PRO A 54 5.20 2.08 2.43
C PRO A 54 4.94 3.57 2.69
N ILE A 55 5.98 4.37 2.46
CA ILE A 55 6.02 5.82 2.72
C ILE A 55 5.69 6.65 1.48
N GLN A 56 5.53 5.98 0.34
CA GLN A 56 5.30 6.58 -0.96
C GLN A 56 3.89 7.13 -1.11
N SER A 57 3.67 7.91 -2.17
CA SER A 57 2.36 8.41 -2.55
C SER A 57 1.38 7.26 -2.76
N LEU A 58 0.18 7.38 -2.19
CA LEU A 58 -0.84 6.34 -2.20
C LEU A 58 -2.00 6.72 -3.13
N ASN A 59 -2.79 5.73 -3.53
CA ASN A 59 -4.04 5.90 -4.23
C ASN A 59 -5.01 6.81 -3.46
N ASN A 60 -5.63 7.75 -4.16
CA ASN A 60 -6.44 8.80 -3.54
C ASN A 60 -7.79 8.30 -2.99
N ILE A 61 -8.29 7.18 -3.52
CA ILE A 61 -9.63 6.66 -3.20
C ILE A 61 -9.54 5.63 -2.07
N SER A 62 -8.78 4.56 -2.28
CA SER A 62 -8.63 3.49 -1.29
C SER A 62 -7.78 3.91 -0.10
N ASN A 63 -6.78 4.79 -0.32
CA ASN A 63 -5.80 5.21 0.68
C ASN A 63 -5.16 4.01 1.42
N SER A 64 -5.04 2.87 0.73
CA SER A 64 -4.35 1.66 1.22
C SER A 64 -2.85 1.88 1.19
N SER A 65 -2.12 1.43 2.22
CA SER A 65 -0.66 1.62 2.31
C SER A 65 0.11 0.87 1.22
N TYR A 66 -0.51 -0.14 0.61
CA TYR A 66 0.10 -0.96 -0.43
C TYR A 66 -0.36 -0.57 -1.84
N SER A 67 -1.35 0.33 -1.97
CA SER A 67 -1.78 0.87 -3.25
C SER A 67 -0.94 2.10 -3.58
N ILE A 68 0.31 1.87 -4.00
CA ILE A 68 1.30 2.92 -4.28
C ILE A 68 1.00 3.54 -5.65
N ASN A 69 0.78 4.85 -5.67
CA ASN A 69 0.52 5.64 -6.87
C ASN A 69 1.82 6.10 -7.56
N ASP A 70 2.87 6.40 -6.80
CA ASP A 70 4.17 6.79 -7.34
C ASP A 70 5.29 6.36 -6.38
N HIS A 71 6.07 5.37 -6.80
CA HIS A 71 7.17 4.79 -6.00
C HIS A 71 8.31 5.78 -5.72
N HIS A 72 8.42 6.86 -6.50
CA HIS A 72 9.48 7.85 -6.38
C HIS A 72 9.07 9.09 -5.59
N LYS A 73 7.80 9.19 -5.19
CA LYS A 73 7.27 10.36 -4.48
C LYS A 73 6.85 9.99 -3.07
N LEU A 74 7.27 10.81 -2.10
CA LEU A 74 6.83 10.66 -0.71
C LEU A 74 5.34 10.99 -0.58
N ASN A 75 4.63 10.32 0.32
CA ASN A 75 3.25 10.67 0.63
C ASN A 75 3.12 12.13 1.07
N SER A 76 2.33 12.92 0.36
CA SER A 76 2.14 14.35 0.62
C SER A 76 1.55 14.65 1.99
N LYS A 77 0.82 13.69 2.60
CA LYS A 77 0.26 13.81 3.96
C LYS A 77 1.33 13.89 5.05
N PHE A 78 2.58 13.52 4.74
CA PHE A 78 3.69 13.66 5.68
C PHE A 78 4.25 15.09 5.71
N GLU A 79 3.85 15.96 4.78
CA GLU A 79 4.25 17.37 4.75
C GLU A 79 5.78 17.56 4.84
N GLY A 80 6.52 16.67 4.18
CA GLY A 80 7.97 16.62 4.26
C GLY A 80 8.65 16.14 2.98
N THR A 81 9.96 16.07 3.03
CA THR A 81 10.83 15.64 1.92
C THR A 81 11.60 14.38 2.29
N TYR A 82 12.11 13.65 1.29
CA TYR A 82 13.03 12.54 1.54
C TYR A 82 14.29 12.96 2.31
N GLN A 83 14.75 14.21 2.14
CA GLN A 83 15.90 14.73 2.88
C GLN A 83 15.57 14.87 4.38
N GLN A 84 14.40 15.41 4.72
CA GLN A 84 13.95 15.48 6.11
C GLN A 84 13.69 14.10 6.70
N MET A 85 13.14 13.18 5.91
CA MET A 85 12.94 11.79 6.34
C MET A 85 14.27 11.10 6.61
N LYS A 86 15.27 11.27 5.75
CA LYS A 86 16.62 10.79 5.97
C LYS A 86 17.20 11.31 7.28
N ILE A 87 17.09 12.62 7.54
CA ILE A 87 17.56 13.23 8.80
C ILE A 87 16.88 12.57 10.01
N LEU A 88 15.57 12.32 9.94
CA LEU A 88 14.82 11.66 11.01
C LEU A 88 15.27 10.21 11.22
N ILE A 89 15.40 9.42 10.14
CA ILE A 89 15.85 8.02 10.22
C ILE A 89 17.30 7.93 10.72
N ASP A 90 18.19 8.81 10.26
CA ASP A 90 19.58 8.88 10.74
C ASP A 90 19.61 9.23 12.24
N LYS A 91 18.73 10.11 12.71
CA LYS A 91 18.61 10.47 14.13
C LYS A 91 18.17 9.26 14.97
N ILE A 92 17.14 8.53 14.53
CA ILE A 92 16.66 7.31 15.20
C ILE A 92 17.77 6.27 15.26
N ALA A 93 18.46 6.02 14.14
CA ALA A 93 19.52 5.02 14.09
C ALA A 93 20.72 5.36 14.98
N LYS A 94 21.14 6.63 15.03
CA LYS A 94 22.31 7.07 15.80
C LYS A 94 22.03 7.31 17.29
N GLN A 95 20.89 7.92 17.61
CA GLN A 95 20.60 8.34 18.98
C GLN A 95 19.83 7.29 19.77
N TRP A 96 18.96 6.54 19.10
CA TRP A 96 18.14 5.51 19.75
C TRP A 96 18.65 4.10 19.50
N ARG A 97 19.63 3.94 18.59
CA ARG A 97 20.13 2.63 18.14
C ARG A 97 18.99 1.74 17.65
N ILE A 98 18.15 2.33 16.80
CA ILE A 98 17.02 1.65 16.17
C ILE A 98 17.18 1.71 14.66
N LEU A 99 17.31 0.56 14.01
CA LEU A 99 17.37 0.49 12.55
C LEU A 99 15.97 0.62 11.95
N SER A 100 15.88 0.86 10.64
CA SER A 100 14.60 1.04 9.96
C SER A 100 14.56 0.26 8.66
N ILE A 101 13.40 -0.35 8.40
CA ILE A 101 13.09 -1.04 7.13
C ILE A 101 11.74 -0.56 6.61
N THR A 102 11.49 -0.80 5.32
CA THR A 102 10.19 -0.55 4.70
C THR A 102 9.89 -1.61 3.66
N ASP A 103 8.60 -1.85 3.43
CA ASP A 103 8.13 -2.77 2.39
C ASP A 103 8.50 -2.26 0.99
N LEU A 104 8.90 -3.20 0.13
CA LEU A 104 9.05 -2.99 -1.31
C LEU A 104 7.91 -3.70 -2.04
N VAL A 105 7.05 -2.94 -2.70
CA VAL A 105 5.86 -3.45 -3.40
C VAL A 105 6.14 -3.50 -4.90
N TYR A 106 6.49 -4.70 -5.38
CA TYR A 106 6.81 -4.93 -6.80
C TYR A 106 5.68 -5.55 -7.62
N ASN A 107 4.75 -6.23 -6.96
CA ASN A 107 3.74 -7.05 -7.62
C ASN A 107 2.55 -6.25 -8.19
N HIS A 108 2.34 -5.02 -7.73
CA HIS A 108 1.24 -4.16 -8.18
C HIS A 108 1.54 -2.68 -7.94
N VAL A 109 0.77 -1.83 -8.62
CA VAL A 109 0.71 -0.38 -8.43
C VAL A 109 -0.76 0.04 -8.31
N ALA A 110 -1.03 1.26 -7.85
CA ALA A 110 -2.38 1.80 -7.82
C ALA A 110 -2.98 1.92 -9.23
N ASP A 111 -4.30 1.79 -9.33
CA ASP A 111 -5.04 1.92 -10.59
C ASP A 111 -5.00 3.33 -11.19
N ASP A 112 -4.71 4.36 -10.36
CA ASP A 112 -4.52 5.75 -10.76
C ASP A 112 -3.04 6.14 -11.00
N CYS A 113 -2.12 5.16 -11.04
CA CYS A 113 -0.69 5.38 -11.26
C CYS A 113 -0.37 5.84 -12.70
N ASP A 114 0.43 6.89 -12.85
CA ASP A 114 0.85 7.43 -14.16
C ASP A 114 1.66 6.41 -14.98
N LEU A 115 2.37 5.48 -14.33
CA LEU A 115 3.11 4.41 -15.00
C LEU A 115 2.18 3.56 -15.86
N LEU A 116 0.99 3.18 -15.37
CA LEU A 116 0.04 2.38 -16.14
C LEU A 116 -0.57 3.15 -17.31
N ARG A 117 -0.70 4.48 -17.18
CA ARG A 117 -1.21 5.33 -18.27
C ARG A 117 -0.20 5.45 -19.41
N ASN A 118 1.07 5.62 -19.07
CA ASN A 118 2.14 5.82 -20.05
C ASN A 118 2.70 4.50 -20.60
N HIS A 119 2.63 3.43 -19.80
CA HIS A 119 3.18 2.10 -20.10
C HIS A 119 2.15 1.00 -19.81
N PRO A 120 1.03 0.93 -20.57
CA PRO A 120 0.00 -0.08 -20.37
C PRO A 120 0.50 -1.51 -20.61
N GLU A 121 1.62 -1.70 -21.30
CA GLU A 121 2.30 -2.98 -21.48
C GLU A 121 2.90 -3.55 -20.19
N ALA A 122 3.11 -2.71 -19.16
CA ALA A 122 3.61 -3.14 -17.86
C ALA A 122 2.59 -3.95 -17.04
N ALA A 123 1.31 -3.90 -17.43
CA ALA A 123 0.23 -4.69 -16.84
C ALA A 123 -0.28 -5.76 -17.82
N TYR A 124 -1.09 -6.69 -17.31
CA TYR A 124 -1.80 -7.65 -18.14
C TYR A 124 -2.96 -6.96 -18.87
N ASN A 125 -2.94 -6.96 -20.21
CA ASN A 125 -3.96 -6.35 -21.05
C ASN A 125 -4.38 -7.26 -22.21
N LEU A 126 -5.37 -6.86 -23.00
CA LEU A 126 -5.90 -7.70 -24.09
C LEU A 126 -4.95 -7.88 -25.29
N ILE A 127 -3.85 -7.13 -25.34
CA ILE A 127 -2.82 -7.20 -26.37
C ILE A 127 -1.74 -8.19 -25.94
N ASN A 128 -1.11 -8.01 -24.77
CA ASN A 128 -0.03 -8.86 -24.28
C ASN A 128 -0.53 -10.15 -23.60
N SER A 129 -1.79 -10.19 -23.18
CA SER A 129 -2.41 -11.31 -22.44
C SER A 129 -3.76 -11.70 -23.05
N PRO A 130 -3.79 -12.14 -24.33
CA PRO A 130 -5.04 -12.39 -25.05
C PRO A 130 -5.90 -13.52 -24.45
N HIS A 131 -5.31 -14.40 -23.65
CA HIS A 131 -6.03 -15.43 -22.90
C HIS A 131 -6.99 -14.86 -21.84
N LEU A 132 -6.82 -13.58 -21.46
CA LEU A 132 -7.73 -12.88 -20.53
C LEU A 132 -9.00 -12.35 -21.20
N LYS A 133 -9.13 -12.39 -22.54
CA LYS A 133 -10.31 -11.89 -23.26
C LYS A 133 -11.64 -12.46 -22.73
N PRO A 134 -11.80 -13.78 -22.47
CA PRO A 134 -13.04 -14.30 -21.91
C PRO A 134 -13.32 -13.75 -20.50
N ALA A 135 -12.29 -13.60 -19.66
CA ALA A 135 -12.44 -13.07 -18.31
C ALA A 135 -12.89 -11.60 -18.33
N VAL A 136 -12.27 -10.76 -19.17
CA VAL A 136 -12.66 -9.35 -19.34
C VAL A 136 -14.10 -9.21 -19.86
N LEU A 137 -14.53 -10.10 -20.76
CA LEU A 137 -15.91 -10.11 -21.25
C LEU A 137 -16.90 -10.41 -20.12
N ILE A 138 -16.62 -11.44 -19.30
CA ILE A 138 -17.48 -11.80 -18.17
C ILE A 138 -17.55 -10.65 -17.17
N ASP A 139 -16.41 -10.07 -16.80
CA ASP A 139 -16.34 -8.95 -15.86
C ASP A 139 -17.14 -7.73 -16.34
N SER A 140 -17.01 -7.40 -17.64
CA SER A 140 -17.78 -6.33 -18.28
C SER A 140 -19.29 -6.58 -18.26
N ILE A 141 -19.72 -7.83 -18.49
CA ILE A 141 -21.14 -8.23 -18.41
C ILE A 141 -21.67 -8.09 -16.98
N LEU A 142 -20.89 -8.53 -15.98
CA LEU A 142 -21.28 -8.43 -14.56
C LEU A 142 -21.37 -6.97 -14.11
N MET A 143 -20.44 -6.12 -14.53
CA MET A 143 -20.48 -4.67 -14.26
C MET A 143 -21.72 -4.03 -14.90
N GLN A 144 -22.00 -4.34 -16.17
CA GLN A 144 -23.17 -3.82 -16.87
C GLN A 144 -24.48 -4.30 -16.22
N PHE A 145 -24.56 -5.58 -15.86
CA PHE A 145 -25.67 -6.15 -15.12
C PHE A 145 -25.93 -5.40 -13.80
N THR A 146 -24.88 -5.13 -13.02
CA THR A 146 -24.96 -4.37 -11.77
C THR A 146 -25.44 -2.93 -12.00
N CYS A 147 -24.96 -2.28 -13.07
CA CYS A 147 -25.41 -0.95 -13.46
C CYS A 147 -26.88 -0.92 -13.90
N ASP A 148 -27.36 -1.96 -14.59
CA ASP A 148 -28.75 -2.04 -15.03
C ASP A 148 -29.70 -2.38 -13.88
N ALA A 149 -29.28 -3.24 -12.95
CA ALA A 149 -30.01 -3.52 -11.71
C ALA A 149 -30.19 -2.26 -10.85
N SER A 150 -29.10 -1.54 -10.58
CA SER A 150 -29.14 -0.29 -9.79
C SER A 150 -29.97 0.83 -10.41
N LYS A 151 -30.16 0.81 -11.74
CA LYS A 151 -31.04 1.75 -12.46
C LYS A 151 -32.47 1.24 -12.62
N GLY A 152 -32.81 0.10 -12.01
CA GLY A 152 -34.14 -0.51 -12.08
C GLY A 152 -34.52 -1.07 -13.46
N LYS A 153 -33.59 -1.20 -14.40
CA LYS A 153 -33.89 -1.71 -15.75
C LYS A 153 -34.26 -3.19 -15.76
N LEU A 154 -33.86 -3.93 -14.73
CA LEU A 154 -34.10 -5.36 -14.58
C LEU A 154 -35.31 -5.68 -13.69
N LEU A 155 -36.09 -4.67 -13.29
CA LEU A 155 -37.29 -4.86 -12.47
C LEU A 155 -38.33 -5.77 -13.14
N SER A 156 -38.48 -5.68 -14.47
CA SER A 156 -39.36 -6.57 -15.24
C SER A 156 -38.94 -8.04 -15.20
N LYS A 157 -37.67 -8.31 -14.85
CA LYS A 157 -37.11 -9.65 -14.62
C LYS A 157 -37.10 -10.03 -13.14
N GLY A 158 -37.68 -9.21 -12.25
CA GLY A 158 -37.71 -9.44 -10.81
C GLY A 158 -36.39 -9.11 -10.08
N ILE A 159 -35.42 -8.51 -10.78
CA ILE A 159 -34.11 -8.15 -10.20
C ILE A 159 -34.16 -6.69 -9.76
N LYS A 160 -34.00 -6.48 -8.45
CA LYS A 160 -34.01 -5.16 -7.81
C LYS A 160 -32.60 -4.57 -7.73
N ASP A 161 -32.54 -3.30 -7.37
CA ASP A 161 -31.31 -2.57 -7.02
C ASP A 161 -30.61 -3.14 -5.77
N GLU A 162 -31.37 -3.73 -4.84
CA GLU A 162 -30.86 -4.53 -3.72
C GLU A 162 -30.95 -6.04 -4.02
N ILE A 163 -29.80 -6.70 -4.17
CA ILE A 163 -29.73 -8.15 -4.38
C ILE A 163 -29.55 -8.87 -3.05
N LYS A 164 -30.44 -9.83 -2.76
CA LYS A 164 -30.40 -10.70 -1.57
C LYS A 164 -30.27 -12.14 -2.03
N GLU A 165 -29.93 -13.04 -1.11
CA GLU A 165 -29.70 -14.46 -1.42
C GLU A 165 -30.85 -15.12 -2.19
N HIS A 166 -32.11 -14.80 -1.85
CA HIS A 166 -33.29 -15.33 -2.54
C HIS A 166 -33.47 -14.81 -3.98
N HIS A 167 -32.75 -13.76 -4.40
CA HIS A 167 -32.72 -13.30 -5.78
C HIS A 167 -31.71 -14.10 -6.64
N LEU A 168 -30.75 -14.81 -6.05
CA LEU A 168 -29.70 -15.54 -6.80
C LEU A 168 -30.25 -16.55 -7.83
N PRO A 169 -31.33 -17.31 -7.57
CA PRO A 169 -31.92 -18.19 -8.57
C PRO A 169 -32.43 -17.45 -9.82
N LEU A 170 -32.89 -16.19 -9.67
CA LEU A 170 -33.36 -15.34 -10.79
C LEU A 170 -32.20 -14.82 -11.65
N ILE A 171 -30.99 -14.77 -11.10
CA ILE A 171 -29.78 -14.27 -11.78
C ILE A 171 -29.06 -15.41 -12.53
N ARG A 172 -29.28 -16.66 -12.10
CA ARG A 172 -28.62 -17.85 -12.67
C ARG A 172 -29.11 -18.23 -14.08
N HIS A 173 -30.25 -17.70 -14.52
CA HIS A 173 -30.93 -18.02 -15.77
C HIS A 173 -31.13 -16.77 -16.64
#